data_AF-A0A529KIZ1-F1
#
_entry.id   AF-A0A529KIZ1-F1
#
_cell.length_a   1.000
_cell.length_b   1.000
_cell.length_c   1.000
_cell.angle_alpha   90.00
_cell.angle_beta   90.00
_cell.angle_gamma   90.00
#
_symmetry.space_group_name_H-M   'P 1'
#
loop_
_entity.id
_entity.type
_entity.pdbx_description
1 polymer ?
#
loop_
_entity_poly.entity_id
_entity_poly.type
_entity_poly.pdbx_seq_one_letter_code
_entity_poly.pdbx_strand_id
1 'polypeptide(L)'
;GKTYLAKVNRDYRIRSCPSATLIPLTADEDKLLDTITDFSAEGVTAGGIAAQWGYYMLSPSWRSAIADAGLGAGPANFDGRKVAKVAILMTDGRFNTAFAKERGAPTTQGQEQTSRDNAEAVCANMKRDGIEIFTIGFDLNDPTMTVTERDQAKSVLKNCSTADTSSLKHYFEAATGTELAAAFDEITGNIEKLT
;
A
#
# COMPACT_ATOMS: atom_id res chain seq x y z
N GLY A 1 8.49 -20.40 -16.59
CA GLY A 1 7.81 -19.54 -15.61
C GLY A 1 8.04 -18.10 -15.99
N LYS A 2 7.05 -17.21 -15.79
CA LYS A 2 7.24 -15.77 -15.96
C LYS A 2 8.25 -15.29 -14.91
N THR A 3 9.39 -14.78 -15.34
CA THR A 3 10.37 -14.15 -14.45
C THR A 3 9.84 -12.77 -14.07
N TYR A 4 9.36 -12.63 -12.85
CA TYR A 4 9.09 -11.31 -12.29
C TYR A 4 10.43 -10.75 -11.84
N LEU A 5 11.09 -9.99 -12.71
CA LEU A 5 12.20 -9.15 -12.29
C LEU A 5 11.62 -8.19 -11.26
N ALA A 6 11.91 -8.44 -9.99
CA ALA A 6 11.44 -7.61 -8.91
C ALA A 6 11.77 -6.16 -9.24
N LYS A 7 10.74 -5.30 -9.29
CA LYS A 7 10.90 -3.86 -9.41
C LYS A 7 11.33 -3.29 -8.06
N VAL A 8 12.25 -3.97 -7.37
CA VAL A 8 12.84 -3.49 -6.12
C VAL A 8 13.45 -2.13 -6.43
N ASN A 9 13.05 -1.11 -5.66
CA ASN A 9 13.41 0.29 -5.82
C ASN A 9 14.81 0.46 -6.40
N ARG A 10 14.90 0.89 -7.66
CA ARG A 10 16.16 0.99 -8.41
C ARG A 10 16.78 2.38 -8.32
N ASP A 11 16.63 3.07 -7.19
CA ASP A 11 17.36 4.32 -6.98
C ASP A 11 18.76 4.02 -6.45
N TYR A 12 19.75 4.19 -7.34
CA TYR A 12 21.17 3.96 -7.03
C TYR A 12 21.72 4.90 -5.94
N ARG A 13 20.93 5.89 -5.50
CA ARG A 13 21.30 6.86 -4.46
C ARG A 13 20.68 6.52 -3.10
N ILE A 14 19.90 5.44 -2.97
CA ILE A 14 19.43 5.01 -1.65
C ILE A 14 20.65 4.72 -0.78
N ARG A 15 20.81 5.50 0.29
CA ARG A 15 21.90 5.38 1.27
C ARG A 15 21.43 4.94 2.64
N SER A 16 20.13 4.99 2.89
CA SER A 16 19.49 4.57 4.13
C SER A 16 18.14 3.94 3.82
N CYS A 17 17.76 2.96 4.64
CA CYS A 17 16.44 2.36 4.65
C CYS A 17 15.75 2.74 5.98
N PRO A 18 14.41 2.82 6.02
CA PRO A 18 13.70 2.96 7.28
C PRO A 18 14.11 1.86 8.29
N SER A 19 14.16 2.20 9.57
CA SER A 19 14.41 1.24 10.66
C SER A 19 13.22 0.29 10.85
N ALA A 20 12.00 0.77 10.58
CA ALA A 20 10.79 -0.02 10.59
C ALA A 20 10.92 -1.21 9.64
N THR A 21 10.75 -2.41 10.19
CA THR A 21 10.88 -3.66 9.43
C THR A 21 9.50 -4.12 8.95
N LEU A 22 9.44 -4.64 7.73
CA LEU A 22 8.25 -5.28 7.18
C LEU A 22 7.85 -6.49 8.04
N ILE A 23 6.60 -6.54 8.49
CA ILE A 23 6.04 -7.73 9.13
C ILE A 23 5.31 -8.56 8.05
N PRO A 24 5.76 -9.81 7.78
CA PRO A 24 5.02 -10.73 6.91
C PRO A 24 3.66 -11.07 7.50
N LEU A 25 2.77 -11.65 6.70
CA LEU A 25 1.46 -12.12 7.18
C LEU A 25 1.61 -13.04 8.39
N THR A 26 0.95 -12.69 9.48
CA THR A 26 0.99 -13.39 10.77
C THR A 26 -0.38 -13.33 11.43
N ALA A 27 -0.67 -14.31 12.29
CA ALA A 27 -1.84 -14.30 13.18
C ALA A 27 -1.48 -13.86 14.62
N ASP A 28 -0.22 -13.44 14.83
CA ASP A 28 0.30 -12.92 16.09
C ASP A 28 -0.13 -11.46 16.27
N GLU A 29 -1.25 -11.25 16.97
CA GLU A 29 -1.85 -9.93 17.20
C GLU A 29 -0.94 -9.03 18.04
N ASP A 30 -0.36 -9.55 19.13
CA ASP A 30 0.52 -8.81 20.02
C ASP A 30 1.73 -8.25 19.24
N LYS A 31 2.34 -9.07 18.39
CA LYS A 31 3.44 -8.63 17.53
C LYS A 31 3.04 -7.50 16.57
N LEU A 32 1.82 -7.55 16.03
CA LEU A 32 1.31 -6.50 15.14
C LEU A 32 1.10 -5.20 15.93
N LEU A 33 0.48 -5.27 17.11
CA LEU A 33 0.25 -4.12 17.97
C LEU A 33 1.55 -3.49 18.45
N ASP A 34 2.51 -4.29 18.93
CA ASP A 34 3.84 -3.83 19.35
C ASP A 34 4.54 -3.08 18.21
N THR A 35 4.53 -3.67 17.01
CA THR A 35 5.14 -3.04 15.82
C THR A 35 4.47 -1.70 15.48
N ILE A 36 3.14 -1.63 15.55
CA ILE A 36 2.40 -0.40 15.28
C ILE A 36 2.74 0.68 16.32
N THR A 37 2.86 0.31 17.60
CA THR A 37 3.22 1.27 18.67
C THR A 37 4.64 1.83 18.52
N ASP A 38 5.53 1.08 17.88
CA ASP A 38 6.91 1.49 17.62
C ASP A 38 7.08 2.36 16.36
N PHE A 39 6.01 2.57 15.57
CA PHE A 39 6.10 3.42 14.39
C PHE A 39 6.38 4.87 14.74
N SER A 40 7.40 5.42 14.10
CA SER A 40 7.75 6.83 14.12
C SER A 40 7.75 7.36 12.70
N ALA A 41 7.20 8.57 12.51
CA ALA A 41 7.21 9.22 11.21
C ALA A 41 8.64 9.66 10.86
N GLU A 42 9.21 9.06 9.82
CA GLU A 42 10.55 9.40 9.33
C GLU A 42 10.59 9.37 7.80
N GLY A 43 11.25 10.36 7.21
CA GLY A 43 11.59 10.35 5.78
C GLY A 43 10.51 10.92 4.88
N VAL A 44 10.03 10.11 3.93
CA VAL A 44 9.24 10.53 2.76
C VAL A 44 8.04 9.61 2.54
N THR A 45 7.04 10.10 1.83
CA THR A 45 5.85 9.31 1.50
C THR A 45 6.04 8.64 0.14
N ALA A 46 6.64 7.45 0.15
CA ALA A 46 6.87 6.65 -1.05
C ALA A 46 5.74 5.64 -1.30
N GLY A 47 4.52 6.14 -1.54
CA GLY A 47 3.31 5.33 -1.63
C GLY A 47 3.37 4.20 -2.66
N GLY A 48 4.04 4.41 -3.80
CA GLY A 48 4.25 3.34 -4.79
C GLY A 48 5.06 2.14 -4.25
N ILE A 49 6.00 2.39 -3.33
CA ILE A 49 6.80 1.34 -2.68
C ILE A 49 5.98 0.58 -1.67
N ALA A 50 5.19 1.31 -0.87
CA ALA A 50 4.29 0.70 0.10
C ALA A 50 3.28 -0.24 -0.60
N ALA A 51 2.65 0.23 -1.68
CA ALA A 51 1.75 -0.60 -2.49
C ALA A 51 2.46 -1.83 -3.07
N GLN A 52 3.71 -1.67 -3.53
CA GLN A 52 4.51 -2.77 -4.08
C GLN A 52 4.79 -3.85 -3.04
N TRP A 53 5.27 -3.49 -1.85
CA TRP A 53 5.53 -4.47 -0.79
C TRP A 53 4.24 -5.12 -0.28
N GLY A 54 3.14 -4.38 -0.18
CA GLY A 54 1.83 -4.94 0.11
C GLY A 54 1.42 -6.02 -0.91
N TYR A 55 1.63 -5.77 -2.20
CA TYR A 55 1.39 -6.78 -3.23
C TYR A 55 2.32 -8.00 -3.09
N TYR A 56 3.59 -7.80 -2.75
CA TYR A 56 4.53 -8.90 -2.53
C TYR A 56 4.10 -9.80 -1.36
N MET A 57 3.54 -9.21 -0.30
CA MET A 57 3.01 -9.97 0.84
C MET A 57 1.70 -10.69 0.55
N LEU A 58 1.02 -10.38 -0.56
CA LEU A 58 -0.24 -11.02 -0.95
C LEU A 58 -0.10 -11.94 -2.17
N SER A 59 0.93 -11.77 -3.00
CA SER A 59 1.10 -12.53 -4.24
C SER A 59 1.81 -13.87 -4.02
N PRO A 60 1.23 -15.01 -4.48
CA PRO A 60 1.90 -16.32 -4.45
C PRO A 60 3.25 -16.33 -5.16
N SER A 61 3.45 -15.44 -6.14
CA SER A 61 4.70 -15.32 -6.89
C SER A 61 5.91 -14.95 -6.01
N TRP A 62 5.65 -14.37 -4.83
CA TRP A 62 6.67 -14.00 -3.84
C TRP A 62 6.83 -15.02 -2.71
N ARG A 63 6.07 -16.12 -2.74
CA ARG A 63 6.09 -17.13 -1.68
C ARG A 63 7.49 -17.69 -1.44
N SER A 64 8.22 -18.05 -2.49
CA SER A 64 9.56 -18.62 -2.34
C SER A 64 10.53 -17.61 -1.72
N ALA A 65 10.50 -16.34 -2.15
CA ALA A 65 11.37 -15.31 -1.60
C ALA A 65 11.12 -15.08 -0.10
N ILE A 66 9.85 -15.09 0.34
CA ILE A 66 9.49 -14.98 1.77
C ILE A 66 9.96 -16.22 2.55
N ALA A 67 9.75 -17.41 2.01
CA ALA A 67 10.16 -18.66 2.65
C ALA A 67 11.69 -18.78 2.75
N ASP A 68 12.42 -18.48 1.68
CA ASP A 68 13.89 -18.50 1.63
C ASP A 68 14.51 -17.47 2.60
N ALA A 69 13.82 -16.36 2.84
CA ALA A 69 14.20 -15.37 3.84
C ALA A 69 13.86 -15.77 5.30
N GLY A 70 13.23 -16.93 5.51
CA GLY A 70 12.82 -17.40 6.85
C GLY A 70 11.65 -16.61 7.45
N LEU A 71 10.87 -15.92 6.63
CA LEU A 71 9.79 -15.01 7.03
C LEU A 71 8.40 -15.67 7.09
N GLY A 72 8.35 -17.01 7.11
CA GLY A 72 7.14 -17.82 7.11
C GLY A 72 6.87 -18.51 5.77
N ALA A 73 5.70 -19.15 5.64
CA ALA A 73 5.37 -19.96 4.46
C ALA A 73 5.07 -19.14 3.19
N GLY A 74 4.93 -17.82 3.32
CA GLY A 74 4.53 -16.90 2.24
C GLY A 74 3.05 -17.01 1.85
N PRO A 75 2.59 -16.26 0.83
CA PRO A 75 1.18 -16.01 0.62
C PRO A 75 0.51 -17.22 -0.02
N ALA A 76 -0.68 -17.62 0.43
CA ALA A 76 -1.46 -18.72 -0.16
C ALA A 76 -1.84 -18.44 -1.63
N ASN A 77 -2.14 -19.49 -2.41
CA ASN A 77 -2.59 -19.33 -3.80
C ASN A 77 -3.90 -18.51 -3.86
N PHE A 78 -4.17 -17.89 -5.00
CA PHE A 78 -5.49 -17.35 -5.27
C PHE A 78 -6.51 -18.50 -5.37
N ASP A 79 -7.49 -18.50 -4.47
CA ASP A 79 -8.66 -19.39 -4.51
C ASP A 79 -9.84 -18.65 -3.88
N GLY A 80 -10.66 -17.99 -4.69
CA GLY A 80 -11.77 -17.16 -4.20
C GLY A 80 -12.84 -17.90 -3.41
N ARG A 81 -12.77 -19.25 -3.31
CA ARG A 81 -13.67 -20.05 -2.45
C ARG A 81 -13.08 -20.34 -1.07
N LYS A 82 -11.80 -20.06 -0.86
CA LYS A 82 -11.06 -20.46 0.36
C LYS A 82 -10.18 -19.35 0.94
N VAL A 83 -9.76 -18.41 0.11
CA VAL A 83 -8.77 -17.40 0.47
C VAL A 83 -9.20 -16.06 -0.13
N ALA A 84 -9.69 -15.16 0.72
CA ALA A 84 -9.76 -13.75 0.39
C ALA A 84 -8.38 -13.12 0.53
N LYS A 85 -8.06 -12.16 -0.35
CA LYS A 85 -6.83 -11.37 -0.29
C LYS A 85 -7.21 -9.91 -0.28
N VAL A 86 -6.91 -9.24 0.81
CA VAL A 86 -7.32 -7.86 1.06
C VAL A 86 -6.08 -7.03 1.38
N ALA A 87 -5.98 -5.86 0.76
CA ALA A 87 -5.02 -4.83 1.09
C ALA A 87 -5.75 -3.60 1.62
N ILE A 88 -5.22 -3.01 2.68
CA ILE A 88 -5.70 -1.72 3.20
C ILE A 88 -4.51 -0.75 3.10
N LEU A 89 -4.67 0.32 2.33
CA LEU A 89 -3.64 1.35 2.18
C LEU A 89 -4.09 2.64 2.88
N MET A 90 -3.34 3.06 3.89
CA MET A 90 -3.63 4.25 4.68
C MET A 90 -2.49 5.27 4.53
N THR A 91 -2.82 6.53 4.22
CA THR A 91 -1.83 7.58 3.95
C THR A 91 -2.47 8.96 3.92
N ASP A 92 -1.67 10.00 4.15
CA ASP A 92 -2.00 11.40 3.87
C ASP A 92 -2.04 11.73 2.36
N GLY A 93 -1.73 10.74 1.50
CA GLY A 93 -1.79 10.83 0.05
C GLY A 93 -0.75 11.76 -0.59
N ARG A 94 0.18 12.31 0.20
CA ARG A 94 1.25 13.19 -0.26
C ARG A 94 2.40 12.40 -0.89
N PHE A 95 2.12 11.63 -1.94
CA PHE A 95 3.11 10.76 -2.57
C PHE A 95 4.20 11.61 -3.24
N ASN A 96 5.30 11.84 -2.52
CA ASN A 96 6.31 12.82 -2.89
C ASN A 96 7.62 12.19 -3.41
N THR A 97 7.82 10.88 -3.20
CA THR A 97 9.06 10.20 -3.56
C THR A 97 8.82 8.87 -4.25
N ALA A 98 9.46 8.63 -5.41
CA ALA A 98 9.31 7.39 -6.17
C ALA A 98 10.47 6.40 -6.00
N PHE A 99 11.65 6.87 -5.54
CA PHE A 99 12.90 6.10 -5.55
C PHE A 99 13.12 5.32 -6.85
N ALA A 100 12.91 6.00 -7.97
CA ALA A 100 12.99 5.42 -9.31
C ALA A 100 14.14 6.04 -10.15
N LYS A 101 15.12 6.70 -9.53
CA LYS A 101 16.19 7.35 -10.29
C LYS A 101 17.25 6.33 -10.70
N GLU A 102 17.29 6.02 -12.00
CA GLU A 102 18.36 5.25 -12.60
C GLU A 102 19.61 6.12 -12.85
N ARG A 103 20.79 5.49 -12.93
CA ARG A 103 22.06 6.19 -13.16
C ARG A 103 22.02 6.91 -14.52
N GLY A 104 22.13 8.24 -14.50
CA GLY A 104 22.11 9.09 -15.70
C GLY A 104 20.76 9.79 -15.98
N ALA A 105 19.72 9.55 -15.18
CA ALA A 105 18.43 10.22 -15.35
C ALA A 105 18.51 11.73 -14.98
N PRO A 106 17.80 12.62 -15.73
CA PRO A 106 17.73 14.06 -15.43
C PRO A 106 17.30 14.37 -14.00
N THR A 107 17.84 15.44 -13.42
CA THR A 107 17.62 15.83 -12.00
C THR A 107 16.21 16.35 -11.69
N THR A 108 15.42 16.68 -12.71
CA THR A 108 14.09 17.32 -12.59
C THR A 108 12.90 16.37 -12.76
N GLN A 109 13.10 15.06 -12.83
CA GLN A 109 11.98 14.15 -13.07
C GLN A 109 11.03 14.07 -11.88
N GLY A 110 9.76 14.39 -12.14
CA GLY A 110 8.64 14.47 -11.21
C GLY A 110 8.47 13.21 -10.36
N GLN A 111 9.19 13.18 -9.25
CA GLN A 111 9.18 12.10 -8.27
C GLN A 111 7.77 11.84 -7.76
N GLU A 112 7.02 12.91 -7.51
CA GLU A 112 5.64 12.81 -7.04
C GLU A 112 4.76 12.11 -8.07
N GLN A 113 4.76 12.60 -9.31
CA GLN A 113 3.97 12.00 -10.40
C GLN A 113 4.38 10.54 -10.61
N THR A 114 5.67 10.25 -10.64
CA THR A 114 6.18 8.88 -10.80
C THR A 114 5.77 7.99 -9.63
N SER A 115 5.74 8.52 -8.40
CA SER A 115 5.32 7.77 -7.21
C SER A 115 3.84 7.43 -7.26
N ARG A 116 3.01 8.41 -7.66
CA ARG A 116 1.57 8.23 -7.91
C ARG A 116 1.32 7.21 -9.01
N ASP A 117 1.95 7.36 -10.18
CA ASP A 117 1.81 6.45 -11.32
C ASP A 117 2.23 5.02 -10.97
N ASN A 118 3.33 4.87 -10.22
CA ASN A 118 3.78 3.56 -9.74
C ASN A 118 2.78 2.93 -8.79
N ALA A 119 2.23 3.70 -7.85
CA ALA A 119 1.21 3.22 -6.94
C ALA A 119 -0.03 2.74 -7.71
N GLU A 120 -0.59 3.58 -8.58
CA GLU A 120 -1.77 3.23 -9.39
C GLU A 120 -1.51 2.00 -10.26
N ALA A 121 -0.33 1.89 -10.89
CA ALA A 121 0.03 0.73 -11.69
C ALA A 121 0.13 -0.55 -10.85
N VAL A 122 0.66 -0.48 -9.63
CA VAL A 122 0.68 -1.61 -8.70
C VAL A 122 -0.74 -1.98 -8.27
N CYS A 123 -1.56 -1.02 -7.88
CA CYS A 123 -2.95 -1.27 -7.49
C CYS A 123 -3.76 -1.88 -8.64
N ALA A 124 -3.55 -1.42 -9.88
CA ALA A 124 -4.17 -2.03 -11.06
C ALA A 124 -3.76 -3.50 -11.24
N ASN A 125 -2.50 -3.85 -10.97
CA ASN A 125 -2.04 -5.24 -11.00
C ASN A 125 -2.67 -6.07 -9.88
N MET A 126 -2.73 -5.54 -8.66
CA MET A 126 -3.37 -6.18 -7.51
C MET A 126 -4.85 -6.48 -7.79
N LYS A 127 -5.60 -5.48 -8.26
CA LYS A 127 -7.02 -5.64 -8.63
C LYS A 127 -7.21 -6.68 -9.73
N ARG A 128 -6.38 -6.66 -10.78
CA ARG A 128 -6.44 -7.65 -11.87
C ARG A 128 -6.20 -9.08 -11.35
N ASP A 129 -5.33 -9.24 -10.36
CA ASP A 129 -5.04 -10.55 -9.76
C ASP A 129 -6.12 -11.00 -8.76
N GLY A 130 -7.13 -10.15 -8.49
CA GLY A 130 -8.24 -10.46 -7.58
C GLY A 130 -7.94 -10.12 -6.12
N ILE A 131 -7.04 -9.16 -5.86
CA ILE A 131 -6.84 -8.58 -4.53
C ILE A 131 -7.83 -7.44 -4.36
N GLU A 132 -8.59 -7.49 -3.26
CA GLU A 132 -9.47 -6.44 -2.81
C GLU A 132 -8.66 -5.30 -2.18
N ILE A 133 -8.90 -4.04 -2.57
CA ILE A 133 -8.12 -2.91 -2.07
C ILE A 133 -9.04 -1.87 -1.45
N PHE A 134 -8.88 -1.68 -0.15
CA PHE A 134 -9.42 -0.56 0.59
C PHE A 134 -8.36 0.53 0.73
N THR A 135 -8.76 1.79 0.62
CA THR A 135 -7.86 2.93 0.83
C THR A 135 -8.46 3.92 1.83
N ILE A 136 -7.60 4.48 2.68
CA ILE A 136 -7.97 5.49 3.67
C ILE A 136 -7.05 6.70 3.49
N GLY A 137 -7.64 7.82 3.09
CA GLY A 137 -6.99 9.13 3.09
C GLY A 137 -7.06 9.75 4.49
N PHE A 138 -5.94 9.82 5.18
CA PHE A 138 -5.88 10.37 6.54
C PHE A 138 -5.42 11.84 6.54
N ASP A 139 -6.15 12.71 7.22
CA ASP A 139 -5.87 14.15 7.34
C ASP A 139 -5.71 14.85 5.97
N LEU A 140 -6.50 14.43 4.97
CA LEU A 140 -6.54 15.09 3.66
C LEU A 140 -7.10 16.52 3.72
N ASN A 141 -7.55 16.98 4.89
CA ASN A 141 -7.99 18.34 5.15
C ASN A 141 -6.86 19.27 5.67
N ASP A 142 -5.64 18.77 5.90
CA ASP A 142 -4.47 19.52 6.40
C ASP A 142 -4.33 20.91 5.69
N PRO A 143 -4.29 22.03 6.45
CA PRO A 143 -4.19 23.38 5.89
C PRO A 143 -2.86 23.66 5.19
N THR A 144 -1.82 22.86 5.45
CA THR A 144 -0.53 22.94 4.76
C THR A 144 -0.57 22.29 3.37
N MET A 145 -1.62 21.53 3.04
CA MET A 145 -1.82 20.96 1.70
C MET A 145 -2.43 21.99 0.76
N THR A 146 -1.78 22.19 -0.39
CA THR A 146 -2.40 22.92 -1.49
C THR A 146 -3.62 22.17 -2.02
N VAL A 147 -4.52 22.89 -2.71
CA VAL A 147 -5.69 22.28 -3.36
C VAL A 147 -5.27 21.20 -4.36
N THR A 148 -4.22 21.46 -5.14
CA THR A 148 -3.71 20.51 -6.13
C THR A 148 -3.17 19.23 -5.49
N GLU A 149 -2.37 19.32 -4.43
CA GLU A 149 -1.85 18.13 -3.73
C GLU A 149 -2.98 17.29 -3.14
N ARG A 150 -3.99 17.95 -2.58
CA ARG A 150 -5.17 17.32 -2.00
C ARG A 150 -5.98 16.59 -3.06
N ASP A 151 -6.23 17.22 -4.20
CA ASP A 151 -6.96 16.59 -5.31
C ASP A 151 -6.17 15.40 -5.88
N GLN A 152 -4.85 15.51 -5.98
CA GLN A 152 -3.98 14.41 -6.41
C GLN A 152 -3.98 13.24 -5.40
N ALA A 153 -3.88 13.53 -4.11
CA ALA A 153 -3.97 12.55 -3.03
C ALA A 153 -5.28 11.77 -3.11
N LYS A 154 -6.41 12.49 -3.18
CA LYS A 154 -7.75 11.91 -3.34
C LYS A 154 -7.85 11.07 -4.61
N SER A 155 -7.32 11.57 -5.73
CA SER A 155 -7.36 10.87 -7.01
C SER A 155 -6.63 9.53 -6.94
N VAL A 156 -5.40 9.51 -6.43
CA VAL A 156 -4.60 8.28 -6.36
C VAL A 156 -5.23 7.24 -5.45
N LEU A 157 -5.75 7.66 -4.30
CA LEU A 157 -6.39 6.74 -3.36
C LEU A 157 -7.67 6.12 -3.93
N LYS A 158 -8.49 6.91 -4.62
CA LYS A 158 -9.68 6.42 -5.34
C LYS A 158 -9.33 5.52 -6.52
N ASN A 159 -8.29 5.87 -7.28
CA ASN A 159 -7.84 5.07 -8.41
C ASN A 159 -7.22 3.74 -7.96
N CYS A 160 -6.60 3.72 -6.80
CA CYS A 160 -5.99 2.53 -6.23
C CYS A 160 -7.04 1.58 -5.62
N SER A 161 -8.06 2.08 -4.92
CA SER A 161 -9.12 1.23 -4.33
C SER A 161 -9.85 0.40 -5.38
N THR A 162 -10.44 -0.71 -4.96
CA THR A 162 -11.43 -1.42 -5.78
C THR A 162 -12.62 -0.49 -6.05
N ALA A 163 -13.31 -0.72 -7.16
CA ALA A 163 -14.51 0.04 -7.46
C ALA A 163 -15.59 -0.22 -6.41
N ASP A 164 -16.24 0.85 -5.95
CA ASP A 164 -17.41 0.74 -5.10
C ASP A 164 -18.54 -0.01 -5.82
N THR A 165 -19.33 -0.72 -5.04
CA THR A 165 -20.59 -1.31 -5.50
C THR A 165 -21.75 -0.59 -4.82
N SER A 166 -22.99 -0.96 -5.15
CA SER A 166 -24.17 -0.42 -4.46
C SER A 166 -24.19 -0.71 -2.94
N SER A 167 -23.38 -1.65 -2.47
CA SER A 167 -23.39 -2.12 -1.08
C SER A 167 -22.02 -2.11 -0.37
N LEU A 168 -20.95 -1.76 -1.09
CA LEU A 168 -19.58 -1.78 -0.55
C LEU A 168 -18.81 -0.55 -1.02
N LYS A 169 -18.21 0.14 -0.05
CA LYS A 169 -17.32 1.27 -0.25
C LYS A 169 -15.88 0.84 0.03
N HIS A 170 -14.95 1.26 -0.83
CA HIS A 170 -13.54 0.90 -0.75
C HIS A 170 -12.63 2.10 -0.51
N TYR A 171 -13.12 3.32 -0.73
CA TYR A 171 -12.39 4.54 -0.45
C TYR A 171 -12.97 5.29 0.75
N PHE A 172 -12.10 5.62 1.70
CA PHE A 172 -12.44 6.33 2.93
C PHE A 172 -11.60 7.58 3.10
N GLU A 173 -12.18 8.58 3.75
CA GLU A 173 -11.47 9.77 4.21
C GLU A 173 -11.69 9.86 5.71
N ALA A 174 -10.62 10.14 6.46
CA ALA A 174 -10.65 10.37 7.89
C ALA A 174 -9.70 11.53 8.23
N ALA A 175 -10.07 12.39 9.15
CA ALA A 175 -9.24 13.48 9.65
C ALA A 175 -8.87 13.31 11.14
N THR A 176 -9.52 12.38 11.84
CA THR A 176 -9.33 12.16 13.27
C THR A 176 -9.19 10.68 13.59
N GLY A 177 -8.65 10.36 14.79
CA GLY A 177 -8.58 8.98 15.27
C GLY A 177 -9.96 8.30 15.35
N THR A 178 -11.00 9.04 15.72
CA THR A 178 -12.38 8.52 15.77
C THR A 178 -12.92 8.17 14.38
N GLU A 179 -12.72 9.05 13.39
CA GLU A 179 -13.13 8.79 12.01
C GLU A 179 -12.31 7.64 11.39
N LEU A 180 -11.03 7.54 11.76
CA LEU A 180 -10.18 6.45 11.32
C LEU A 180 -10.65 5.11 11.88
N ALA A 181 -10.99 5.05 13.17
CA ALA A 181 -11.58 3.86 13.79
C ALA A 181 -12.88 3.45 13.08
N ALA A 182 -13.78 4.41 12.83
CA ALA A 182 -15.02 4.16 12.10
C ALA A 182 -14.78 3.64 10.67
N ALA A 183 -13.74 4.12 9.98
CA ALA A 183 -13.36 3.60 8.66
C ALA A 183 -12.90 2.13 8.74
N PHE A 184 -12.10 1.75 9.74
CA PHE A 184 -11.70 0.36 9.94
C PHE A 184 -12.87 -0.55 10.34
N ASP A 185 -13.84 -0.05 11.12
CA ASP A 185 -15.07 -0.78 11.44
C ASP A 185 -15.88 -1.08 10.16
N GLU A 186 -16.05 -0.08 9.27
CA GLU A 186 -16.75 -0.27 8.00
C GLU A 186 -16.00 -1.22 7.05
N ILE A 187 -14.67 -1.13 6.98
CA ILE A 187 -13.84 -2.06 6.20
C ILE A 187 -14.00 -3.49 6.72
N THR A 188 -14.00 -3.69 8.04
CA THR A 188 -14.20 -5.01 8.65
C THR A 188 -15.55 -5.60 8.25
N GLY A 189 -16.64 -4.82 8.39
CA GLY A 189 -17.97 -5.25 7.95
C GLY A 189 -18.09 -5.46 6.44
N ASN A 190 -17.27 -4.80 5.62
CA ASN A 190 -17.21 -5.03 4.18
C ASN A 190 -16.46 -6.33 3.84
N ILE A 191 -15.36 -6.63 4.54
CA ILE A 191 -14.61 -7.89 4.37
C ILE A 191 -15.49 -9.09 4.69
N GLU A 192 -16.29 -9.03 5.75
CA GLU A 192 -17.23 -10.11 6.13
C GLU A 192 -18.28 -10.40 5.04
N LYS A 193 -18.63 -9.42 4.21
CA LYS A 193 -19.57 -9.60 3.09
C LYS A 193 -18.91 -10.15 1.82
N LEU A 194 -17.58 -10.09 1.74
CA LEU A 194 -16.81 -10.57 0.59
C LEU A 194 -16.45 -12.07 0.70
N THR A 195 -16.51 -12.63 1.91
CA THR A 195 -16.22 -14.03 2.23
C THR A 195 -17.48 -14.84 2.48
#